data_AF-A0A258ZKT2-F1
#
_entry.id   AF-A0A258ZKT2-F1
#
_cell.length_a   1.000
_cell.length_b   1.000
_cell.length_c   1.000
_cell.angle_alpha   90.00
_cell.angle_beta   90.00
_cell.angle_gamma   90.00
#
_symmetry.space_group_name_H-M   'P 1'
#
loop_
_entity.id
_entity.type
_entity.pdbx_description
1 polymer ?
#
loop_
_entity_poly.entity_id
_entity_poly.type
_entity_poly.pdbx_seq_one_letter_code
_entity_poly.pdbx_strand_id
1 'polypeptide(L)'
;MVLIGILLTVTATAGTAHIMQPIMDNMFIKKEPEMLIFIPLLLIGIYVLKSLGRYLQSVYTNYIGLHIISRLREDLLEKIMHMDMQFLYINRSGELISRITNDLARVQYFVSSMLPELIRESITVVALVGYVIWLNPVLAFWSLIVMPVIIVPLISITKRLKRLSYRSQEKNADVMTRLTEVFN
;
A
#
# COMPACT_ATOMS: atom_id res chain seq x y z
N MET A 1 16.46 -11.08 1.01
CA MET A 1 15.59 -11.36 -0.15
C MET A 1 14.48 -10.34 -0.35
N VAL A 2 13.74 -9.92 0.70
CA VAL A 2 12.72 -8.85 0.57
C VAL A 2 13.29 -7.57 -0.05
N LEU A 3 14.43 -7.07 0.47
CA LEU A 3 15.10 -5.88 -0.08
C LEU A 3 15.51 -6.03 -1.55
N ILE A 4 15.96 -7.23 -1.95
CA ILE A 4 16.31 -7.52 -3.35
C ILE A 4 15.06 -7.44 -4.24
N GLY A 5 13.94 -8.03 -3.79
CA GLY A 5 12.66 -7.94 -4.50
C GLY A 5 12.17 -6.48 -4.63
N ILE A 6 12.34 -5.68 -3.58
CA ILE A 6 12.05 -4.24 -3.59
C ILE A 6 12.93 -3.52 -4.62
N LEU A 7 14.25 -3.69 -4.55
CA LEU A 7 15.18 -3.05 -5.47
C LEU A 7 14.90 -3.41 -6.93
N LEU A 8 14.67 -4.70 -7.23
CA LEU A 8 14.28 -5.15 -8.57
C LEU A 8 12.98 -4.50 -9.06
N THR A 9 11.99 -4.38 -8.17
CA THR A 9 10.71 -3.75 -8.52
C THR A 9 10.88 -2.25 -8.80
N VAL A 10 11.68 -1.57 -7.98
CA VAL A 10 11.96 -0.13 -8.12
C VAL A 10 12.73 0.13 -9.40
N THR A 11 13.81 -0.61 -9.67
CA THR A 11 14.62 -0.44 -10.89
C THR A 11 13.81 -0.73 -12.13
N ALA A 12 12.98 -1.77 -12.15
CA ALA A 12 12.09 -2.06 -13.26
C ALA A 12 11.03 -0.95 -13.45
N THR A 13 10.51 -0.38 -12.36
CA THR A 13 9.56 0.74 -12.44
C THR A 13 10.21 2.02 -12.98
N ALA A 14 11.43 2.34 -12.55
CA ALA A 14 12.21 3.43 -13.15
C ALA A 14 12.53 3.16 -14.62
N GLY A 15 12.86 1.91 -14.96
CA GLY A 15 13.07 1.47 -16.34
C GLY A 15 11.83 1.66 -17.22
N THR A 16 10.62 1.37 -16.71
CA THR A 16 9.38 1.65 -17.45
C THR A 16 9.17 3.14 -17.72
N ALA A 17 9.53 4.01 -16.75
CA ALA A 17 9.48 5.46 -16.96
C ALA A 17 10.50 5.90 -18.02
N HIS A 18 11.71 5.31 -18.01
CA HIS A 18 12.74 5.60 -18.98
C HIS A 18 12.37 5.22 -20.41
N ILE A 19 11.69 4.08 -20.61
CA ILE A 19 11.22 3.62 -21.93
C ILE A 19 10.22 4.60 -22.58
N MET A 20 9.52 5.42 -21.79
CA MET A 20 8.56 6.37 -22.36
C MET A 20 9.23 7.40 -23.30
N GLN A 21 10.46 7.81 -22.98
CA GLN A 21 11.20 8.76 -23.82
C GLN A 21 11.51 8.20 -25.23
N PRO A 22 12.18 7.04 -25.41
CA PRO A 22 12.44 6.47 -26.73
C PRO A 22 11.17 6.02 -27.46
N ILE A 23 10.09 5.66 -26.73
CA ILE A 23 8.77 5.46 -27.34
C ILE A 23 8.34 6.74 -28.08
N MET A 24 8.36 7.88 -27.40
CA MET A 24 7.91 9.15 -27.99
C MET A 24 8.89 9.62 -29.08
N ASP A 25 10.18 9.66 -28.79
CA ASP A 25 11.17 10.28 -29.67
C ASP A 25 11.55 9.39 -30.86
N ASN A 26 11.89 8.12 -30.62
CA ASN A 26 12.44 7.27 -31.67
C ASN A 26 11.36 6.51 -32.44
N MET A 27 10.32 6.03 -31.73
CA MET A 27 9.26 5.23 -32.35
C MET A 27 8.15 6.10 -32.96
N PHE A 28 7.68 7.14 -32.26
CA PHE A 28 6.59 8.00 -32.76
C PHE A 28 7.07 9.18 -33.59
N ILE A 29 8.09 9.92 -33.14
CA ILE A 29 8.58 11.12 -33.84
C ILE A 29 9.49 10.73 -35.02
N LYS A 30 10.56 9.98 -34.78
CA LYS A 30 11.52 9.58 -35.83
C LYS A 30 11.04 8.40 -36.71
N LYS A 31 10.06 7.62 -36.23
CA LYS A 31 9.48 6.47 -36.94
C LYS A 31 10.52 5.42 -37.39
N GLU A 32 11.48 5.13 -36.53
CA GLU A 32 12.51 4.12 -36.81
C GLU A 32 11.88 2.71 -36.77
N PRO A 33 11.95 1.92 -37.87
CA PRO A 33 11.25 0.64 -37.96
C PRO A 33 11.79 -0.42 -36.99
N GLU A 34 13.07 -0.36 -36.64
CA GLU A 34 13.70 -1.29 -35.68
C GLU A 34 13.14 -1.13 -34.25
N MET A 35 12.79 0.12 -33.88
CA MET A 35 12.23 0.44 -32.56
C MET A 35 10.84 -0.17 -32.34
N LEU A 36 10.09 -0.43 -33.42
CA LEU A 36 8.77 -1.08 -33.35
C LEU A 36 8.84 -2.51 -32.82
N ILE A 37 9.98 -3.19 -32.96
CA ILE A 37 10.20 -4.55 -32.47
C ILE A 37 10.96 -4.50 -31.13
N PHE A 38 11.99 -3.66 -31.04
CA PHE A 38 12.86 -3.61 -29.86
C PHE A 38 12.15 -3.11 -28.60
N ILE A 39 11.33 -2.06 -28.70
CA ILE A 39 10.65 -1.46 -27.55
C ILE A 39 9.65 -2.43 -26.89
N PRO A 40 8.74 -3.10 -27.61
CA PRO A 40 7.85 -4.08 -27.01
C PRO A 40 8.60 -5.23 -26.32
N LEU A 41 9.67 -5.74 -26.94
CA LEU A 41 10.48 -6.81 -26.37
C LEU A 41 11.15 -6.37 -25.06
N LEU A 42 11.72 -5.16 -25.05
CA LEU A 42 12.33 -4.57 -23.86
C LEU A 42 11.29 -4.37 -22.75
N LEU A 43 10.10 -3.89 -23.10
CA LEU A 43 8.99 -3.69 -22.15
C LEU A 43 8.57 -5.02 -21.51
N ILE A 44 8.44 -6.10 -22.30
CA ILE A 44 8.19 -7.44 -21.77
C ILE A 44 9.29 -7.84 -20.78
N GLY A 45 10.57 -7.66 -21.14
CA GLY A 45 11.70 -7.96 -20.26
C GLY A 45 11.64 -7.20 -18.93
N ILE A 46 11.33 -5.90 -18.97
CA ILE A 46 11.17 -5.08 -17.76
C ILE A 46 10.01 -5.58 -16.90
N TYR A 47 8.86 -5.91 -17.49
CA TYR A 47 7.71 -6.40 -16.73
C TYR A 47 7.93 -7.79 -16.15
N VAL A 48 8.71 -8.65 -16.82
CA VAL A 48 9.14 -9.94 -16.26
C VAL A 48 10.02 -9.71 -15.03
N LEU A 49 11.04 -8.85 -15.12
CA LEU A 49 11.90 -8.49 -13.98
C LEU A 49 11.10 -7.86 -12.83
N LYS A 50 10.17 -6.96 -13.15
CA LYS A 50 9.27 -6.34 -12.18
C LYS A 50 8.43 -7.38 -11.45
N SER A 51 7.86 -8.32 -12.19
CA SER A 51 6.99 -9.37 -11.65
C SER A 51 7.79 -10.34 -10.78
N LEU A 52 9.02 -10.68 -11.18
CA LEU A 52 9.92 -11.49 -10.37
C LEU A 52 10.29 -10.79 -9.06
N GLY A 53 10.63 -9.50 -9.11
CA GLY A 53 10.90 -8.68 -7.92
C GLY A 53 9.70 -8.64 -6.97
N ARG A 54 8.49 -8.41 -7.50
CA ARG A 54 7.22 -8.43 -6.75
C ARG A 54 6.94 -9.79 -6.13
N TYR A 55 7.16 -10.87 -6.88
CA TYR A 55 6.96 -12.23 -6.40
C TYR A 55 7.89 -12.54 -5.23
N LEU A 56 9.19 -12.30 -5.39
CA LEU A 56 10.18 -12.47 -4.32
C LEU A 56 9.81 -11.64 -3.09
N GLN A 57 9.51 -10.35 -3.27
CA GLN A 57 9.06 -9.50 -2.17
C GLN A 57 7.85 -10.11 -1.45
N SER A 58 6.81 -10.51 -2.20
CA SER A 58 5.57 -11.04 -1.64
C SER A 58 5.80 -12.34 -0.86
N VAL A 59 6.50 -13.31 -1.44
CA VAL A 59 6.74 -14.62 -0.80
C VAL A 59 7.49 -14.46 0.52
N TYR A 60 8.62 -13.75 0.51
CA TYR A 60 9.43 -13.60 1.71
C TYR A 60 8.74 -12.75 2.78
N THR A 61 7.98 -11.73 2.38
CA THR A 61 7.29 -10.91 3.37
C THR A 61 6.10 -11.63 3.99
N ASN A 62 5.34 -12.40 3.20
CA ASN A 62 4.29 -13.25 3.75
C ASN A 62 4.85 -14.32 4.68
N TYR A 63 5.98 -14.94 4.33
CA TYR A 63 6.67 -15.89 5.20
C TYR A 63 7.05 -15.27 6.55
N ILE A 64 7.69 -14.08 6.52
CA ILE A 64 8.06 -13.34 7.73
C ILE A 64 6.82 -12.98 8.56
N GLY A 65 5.77 -12.46 7.90
CA GLY A 65 4.52 -12.09 8.57
C GLY A 65 3.85 -13.27 9.25
N LEU A 66 3.76 -14.42 8.58
CA LEU A 66 3.20 -15.65 9.15
C LEU A 66 4.03 -16.13 10.35
N HIS A 67 5.36 -16.12 10.25
CA HIS A 67 6.23 -16.56 11.34
C HIS A 67 6.10 -15.68 12.59
N ILE A 68 5.99 -14.36 12.41
CA ILE A 68 5.76 -13.42 13.52
C ILE A 68 4.41 -13.68 14.18
N ILE A 69 3.36 -13.91 13.39
CA ILE A 69 2.01 -14.15 13.91
C ILE A 69 1.89 -15.50 14.63
N SER A 70 2.54 -16.54 14.13
CA SER A 70 2.58 -17.83 14.82
C SER A 70 3.18 -17.68 16.22
N ARG A 71 4.31 -16.96 16.35
CA ARG A 71 4.95 -16.67 17.65
C ARG A 71 4.05 -15.84 18.56
N LEU A 72 3.48 -14.75 18.06
CA LEU A 72 2.56 -13.93 18.85
C LEU A 72 1.34 -14.73 19.33
N ARG A 73 0.84 -15.68 18.52
CA ARG A 73 -0.26 -16.55 18.92
C ARG A 73 0.16 -17.51 20.03
N GLU A 74 1.35 -18.09 19.94
CA GLU A 74 1.93 -18.95 20.98
C GLU A 74 2.10 -18.16 22.30
N ASP A 75 2.72 -16.98 22.25
CA ASP A 75 2.95 -16.12 23.41
C ASP A 75 1.63 -15.70 24.09
N LEU A 76 0.62 -15.31 23.30
CA LEU A 76 -0.69 -14.91 23.83
C LEU A 76 -1.45 -16.09 24.42
N LEU A 77 -1.38 -17.27 23.80
CA LEU A 77 -2.02 -18.47 24.31
C LEU A 77 -1.38 -18.89 25.64
N GLU A 78 -0.04 -18.92 25.70
CA GLU A 78 0.69 -19.21 26.93
C GLU A 78 0.31 -18.23 28.04
N LYS A 79 0.21 -16.94 27.72
CA LYS A 79 -0.18 -15.92 28.70
C LYS A 79 -1.60 -16.14 29.23
N ILE A 80 -2.55 -16.48 28.35
CA ILE A 80 -3.95 -16.71 28.73
C ILE A 80 -4.08 -17.97 29.60
N MET A 81 -3.32 -19.03 29.31
CA MET A 81 -3.35 -20.26 30.12
C MET A 81 -2.83 -20.07 31.56
N HIS A 82 -1.99 -19.06 31.79
CA HIS A 82 -1.41 -18.75 33.11
C HIS A 82 -2.08 -17.56 33.81
N MET A 83 -3.15 -16.99 33.24
CA MET A 83 -3.92 -15.92 33.88
C MET A 83 -4.82 -16.43 35.00
N ASP A 84 -5.09 -15.58 35.99
CA ASP A 84 -5.99 -15.91 37.09
C ASP A 84 -7.44 -16.05 36.59
N MET A 85 -8.18 -16.95 37.22
CA MET A 85 -9.58 -17.20 36.86
C MET A 85 -10.47 -15.97 37.03
N GLN A 86 -10.13 -15.05 37.95
CA GLN A 86 -10.90 -13.83 38.16
C GLN A 86 -10.76 -12.88 36.95
N PHE A 87 -9.55 -12.73 36.38
CA PHE A 87 -9.33 -11.99 35.14
C PHE A 87 -10.08 -12.60 33.95
N LEU A 88 -10.07 -13.93 33.81
CA LEU A 88 -10.80 -14.64 32.74
C LEU A 88 -12.32 -14.59 32.92
N TYR A 89 -12.81 -14.40 34.14
CA TYR A 89 -14.23 -14.24 34.43
C TYR A 89 -14.72 -12.82 34.15
N ILE A 90 -13.90 -11.81 34.48
CA ILE A 90 -14.19 -10.39 34.22
C ILE A 90 -14.11 -10.08 32.73
N ASN A 91 -13.08 -10.59 32.04
CA ASN A 91 -12.89 -10.40 30.60
C ASN A 91 -13.54 -11.57 29.85
N ARG A 92 -14.66 -11.32 29.16
CA ARG A 92 -15.39 -12.36 28.43
C ARG A 92 -14.44 -13.12 27.50
N SER A 93 -14.45 -14.44 27.57
CA SER A 93 -13.62 -15.33 26.72
C SER A 93 -13.74 -15.00 25.22
N GLY A 94 -14.92 -14.59 24.76
CA GLY A 94 -15.14 -14.14 23.39
C GLY A 94 -14.35 -12.88 23.00
N GLU A 95 -14.10 -11.95 23.93
CA GLU A 95 -13.26 -10.77 23.68
C GLU A 95 -11.78 -11.16 23.54
N LEU A 96 -11.29 -12.07 24.39
CA LEU A 96 -9.92 -12.57 24.30
C LEU A 96 -9.68 -13.34 23.00
N ILE A 97 -10.63 -14.20 22.61
CA ILE A 97 -10.61 -14.90 21.31
C ILE A 97 -10.63 -13.90 20.15
N SER A 98 -11.49 -12.88 20.21
CA SER A 98 -11.57 -11.84 19.18
C SER A 98 -10.25 -11.08 19.03
N ARG A 99 -9.57 -10.75 20.12
CA ARG A 99 -8.25 -10.10 20.08
C ARG A 99 -7.21 -11.03 19.44
N ILE A 100 -7.17 -12.31 19.82
CA ILE A 100 -6.23 -13.27 19.23
C ILE A 100 -6.49 -13.47 17.73
N THR A 101 -7.73 -13.45 17.27
CA THR A 101 -8.03 -13.68 15.85
C THR A 101 -7.92 -12.41 15.03
N ASN A 102 -8.63 -11.34 15.44
CA ASN A 102 -8.76 -10.11 14.67
C ASN A 102 -7.55 -9.18 14.82
N ASP A 103 -7.00 -9.02 16.04
CA ASP A 103 -5.86 -8.11 16.24
C ASP A 103 -4.61 -8.70 15.63
N LEU A 104 -4.37 -10.01 15.81
CA LEU A 104 -3.26 -10.68 15.14
C LEU A 104 -3.40 -10.64 13.62
N ALA A 105 -4.60 -10.81 13.05
CA ALA A 105 -4.79 -10.66 11.61
C ALA A 105 -4.46 -9.23 11.12
N ARG A 106 -4.81 -8.20 11.90
CA ARG A 106 -4.43 -6.81 11.59
C ARG A 106 -2.92 -6.59 11.67
N VAL A 107 -2.26 -7.14 12.70
CA VAL A 107 -0.79 -7.12 12.82
C VAL A 107 -0.14 -7.87 11.65
N GLN A 108 -0.72 -9.00 11.22
CA GLN A 108 -0.24 -9.76 10.08
C GLN A 108 -0.21 -8.89 8.84
N TYR A 109 -1.35 -8.26 8.52
CA TYR A 109 -1.48 -7.38 7.37
C TYR A 109 -0.50 -6.20 7.42
N PHE A 110 -0.34 -5.60 8.61
CA PHE A 110 0.60 -4.51 8.79
C PHE A 110 2.04 -4.92 8.43
N VAL A 111 2.49 -6.08 8.94
CA VAL A 111 3.87 -6.56 8.74
C VAL A 111 4.09 -7.18 7.37
N SER A 112 3.12 -7.92 6.83
CA SER A 112 3.23 -8.65 5.56
C SER A 112 2.94 -7.78 4.33
N SER A 113 2.22 -6.67 4.50
CA SER A 113 1.73 -5.85 3.39
C SER A 113 2.05 -4.38 3.59
N MET A 114 1.47 -3.74 4.60
CA MET A 114 1.49 -2.26 4.73
C MET A 114 2.89 -1.68 4.89
N LEU A 115 3.68 -2.22 5.81
CA LEU A 115 5.05 -1.75 6.08
C LEU A 115 6.01 -1.97 4.89
N PRO A 116 6.09 -3.17 4.28
CA PRO A 116 6.91 -3.41 3.10
C PRO A 116 6.48 -2.59 1.87
N GLU A 117 5.18 -2.37 1.71
CA GLU A 117 4.64 -1.49 0.68
C GLU A 117 5.07 -0.05 0.92
N LEU A 118 4.93 0.47 2.14
CA LEU A 118 5.40 1.81 2.49
C LEU A 118 6.89 2.00 2.17
N ILE A 119 7.73 1.03 2.51
CA ILE A 119 9.17 1.07 2.20
C ILE A 119 9.40 1.10 0.70
N ARG A 120 8.76 0.18 -0.05
CA ARG A 120 8.90 0.12 -1.50
C ARG A 120 8.44 1.41 -2.16
N GLU A 121 7.25 1.91 -1.84
CA GLU A 121 6.69 3.11 -2.45
C GLU A 121 7.53 4.35 -2.11
N SER A 122 8.06 4.44 -0.88
CA SER A 122 8.98 5.53 -0.51
C SER A 122 10.24 5.52 -1.39
N ILE A 123 10.86 4.35 -1.59
CA ILE A 123 12.03 4.21 -2.45
C ILE A 123 11.67 4.49 -3.92
N THR A 124 10.53 4.00 -4.39
CA THR A 124 10.03 4.26 -5.76
C THR A 124 9.86 5.76 -6.00
N VAL A 125 9.26 6.49 -5.05
CA VAL A 125 9.07 7.94 -5.15
C VAL A 125 10.42 8.64 -5.25
N VAL A 126 11.38 8.31 -4.39
CA VAL A 126 12.73 8.91 -4.43
C VAL A 126 13.41 8.61 -5.77
N ALA A 127 13.33 7.37 -6.26
CA ALA A 127 13.93 6.96 -7.52
C ALA A 127 13.31 7.70 -8.73
N LEU A 128 11.97 7.79 -8.79
CA LEU A 128 11.27 8.46 -9.89
C LEU A 128 11.45 9.98 -9.86
N VAL A 129 11.38 10.60 -8.68
CA VAL A 129 11.63 12.05 -8.55
C VAL A 129 13.07 12.36 -8.94
N GLY A 130 14.04 11.57 -8.44
CA GLY A 130 15.44 11.69 -8.83
C GLY A 130 15.63 11.54 -10.35
N TYR A 131 14.94 10.57 -10.97
CA TYR A 131 14.98 10.35 -12.41
C TYR A 131 14.42 11.54 -13.21
N VAL A 132 13.28 12.10 -12.81
CA VAL A 132 12.67 13.26 -13.51
C VAL A 132 13.52 14.52 -13.34
N ILE A 133 14.10 14.75 -12.16
CA ILE A 133 15.06 15.85 -11.94
C ILE A 133 16.29 15.69 -12.84
N TRP A 134 16.82 14.47 -12.96
CA TRP A 134 17.94 14.18 -13.85
C TRP A 134 17.60 14.44 -15.33
N LEU A 135 16.38 14.12 -15.75
CA LEU A 135 15.91 14.32 -17.13
C LEU A 135 15.76 15.81 -17.49
N ASN A 136 15.05 16.58 -16.65
CA ASN A 136 14.89 18.01 -16.85
C ASN A 136 14.60 18.71 -15.50
N PRO A 137 15.59 19.37 -14.88
CA PRO A 137 15.42 20.01 -13.57
C PRO A 137 14.34 21.10 -13.55
N VAL A 138 14.18 21.83 -14.66
CA VAL A 138 13.23 22.95 -14.75
C VAL A 138 11.80 22.44 -14.79
N LEU A 139 11.51 21.46 -15.64
CA LEU A 139 10.18 20.82 -15.69
C LEU A 139 9.87 20.05 -14.40
N ALA A 140 10.87 19.38 -13.83
CA ALA A 140 10.74 18.71 -12.54
C ALA A 140 10.33 19.68 -11.44
N PHE A 141 10.99 20.84 -11.32
CA PHE A 141 10.65 21.86 -10.33
C PHE A 141 9.20 22.35 -10.46
N TRP A 142 8.77 22.71 -11.68
CA TRP A 142 7.40 23.16 -11.91
C TRP A 142 6.37 22.06 -11.61
N SER A 143 6.60 20.83 -12.07
CA SER A 143 5.71 19.70 -11.78
C SER A 143 5.59 19.40 -10.28
N LEU A 144 6.72 19.45 -9.54
CA LEU A 144 6.77 19.27 -8.08
C LEU A 144 6.03 20.37 -7.31
N ILE A 145 5.88 21.58 -7.86
CA ILE A 145 5.11 22.68 -7.26
C ILE A 145 3.62 22.59 -7.63
N VAL A 146 3.31 22.29 -8.90
CA VAL A 146 1.92 22.20 -9.37
C VAL A 146 1.18 21.07 -8.65
N MET A 147 1.86 19.94 -8.40
CA MET A 147 1.27 18.79 -7.72
C MET A 147 0.69 19.12 -6.32
N PRO A 148 1.43 19.71 -5.35
CA PRO A 148 0.88 20.08 -4.05
C PRO A 148 -0.18 21.18 -4.14
N VAL A 149 -0.06 22.12 -5.09
CA VAL A 149 -1.09 23.15 -5.32
C VAL A 149 -2.43 22.53 -5.67
N ILE A 150 -2.45 21.38 -6.38
CA ILE A 150 -3.66 20.62 -6.68
C ILE A 150 -4.07 19.71 -5.51
N ILE A 151 -3.11 19.02 -4.88
CA ILE A 151 -3.39 18.01 -3.85
C ILE A 151 -3.89 18.63 -2.54
N VAL A 152 -3.30 19.73 -2.07
CA VAL A 152 -3.66 20.37 -0.79
C VAL A 152 -5.15 20.76 -0.71
N PRO A 153 -5.74 21.49 -1.70
CA PRO A 153 -7.16 21.80 -1.66
C PRO A 153 -8.02 20.54 -1.80
N LEU A 154 -7.59 19.55 -2.59
CA LEU A 154 -8.30 18.28 -2.73
C LEU A 154 -8.37 17.50 -1.40
N ILE A 155 -7.29 17.50 -0.61
CA ILE A 155 -7.28 16.92 0.75
C ILE A 155 -8.26 17.67 1.66
N SER A 156 -8.29 19.00 1.58
CA SER A 156 -9.22 19.82 2.36
C SER A 156 -10.68 19.49 2.06
N ILE A 157 -11.03 19.40 0.77
CA ILE A 157 -12.35 18.99 0.29
C ILE A 157 -12.69 17.58 0.80
N THR A 158 -11.76 16.63 0.67
CA THR A 158 -11.96 15.25 1.12
C THR A 158 -12.21 15.17 2.63
N LYS A 159 -11.47 15.93 3.44
CA LYS A 159 -11.69 16.01 4.89
C LYS A 159 -13.07 16.59 5.22
N ARG A 160 -13.51 17.61 4.49
CA ARG A 160 -14.84 18.21 4.65
C ARG A 160 -15.95 17.22 4.28
N LEU A 161 -15.81 16.52 3.16
CA LEU A 161 -16.76 15.49 2.73
C LEU A 161 -16.88 14.36 3.75
N LYS A 162 -15.75 13.86 4.28
CA LYS A 162 -15.77 12.84 5.36
C LYS A 162 -16.55 13.34 6.58
N ARG A 163 -16.32 14.57 7.03
CA ARG A 163 -17.07 15.15 8.17
C ARG A 163 -18.57 15.24 7.89
N LEU A 164 -18.96 15.65 6.69
CA LEU A 164 -20.38 15.71 6.30
C LEU A 164 -21.01 14.32 6.23
N SER A 165 -20.28 13.33 5.71
CA SER A 165 -20.71 11.94 5.66
C SER A 165 -20.94 11.37 7.06
N TYR A 166 -20.04 11.62 8.02
CA TYR A 166 -20.24 11.20 9.42
C TYR A 166 -21.49 11.82 10.04
N ARG A 167 -21.72 13.13 9.84
CA ARG A 167 -22.93 13.81 10.35
C ARG A 167 -24.21 13.25 9.73
N SER A 168 -24.19 12.94 8.44
CA SER A 168 -25.32 12.30 7.75
C SER A 168 -25.61 10.91 8.33
N GLN A 169 -24.55 10.13 8.58
CA GLN A 169 -24.68 8.80 9.19
C GLN A 169 -25.27 8.87 10.60
N GLU A 170 -24.83 9.83 11.42
CA GLU A 170 -25.36 10.09 12.76
C GLU A 170 -26.85 10.45 12.71
N LYS A 171 -27.25 11.34 11.80
CA LYS A 171 -28.66 11.70 11.63
C LYS A 171 -29.54 10.56 11.14
N ASN A 172 -29.03 9.72 10.24
CA ASN A 172 -29.75 8.52 9.83
C ASN A 172 -29.90 7.53 11.00
N ALA A 173 -28.87 7.37 11.83
CA ALA A 173 -28.97 6.53 13.04
C ALA A 173 -30.05 7.07 14.00
N ASP A 174 -30.06 8.38 14.26
CA ASP A 174 -31.09 9.03 15.09
C ASP A 174 -32.51 8.76 14.57
N VAL A 175 -32.73 8.88 13.25
CA VAL A 175 -34.03 8.60 12.62
C VAL A 175 -34.43 7.14 12.77
N MET A 176 -33.50 6.20 12.55
CA MET A 176 -33.76 4.78 12.70
C MET A 176 -34.12 4.41 14.14
N THR A 177 -33.42 4.96 15.13
CA THR A 177 -33.75 4.77 16.56
C THR A 177 -35.17 5.24 16.86
N ARG A 178 -35.56 6.45 16.41
CA ARG A 178 -36.92 6.96 16.62
C ARG A 178 -37.99 6.13 15.93
N LEU A 179 -37.74 5.62 14.73
CA LEU A 179 -38.66 4.72 14.05
C LEU A 179 -38.83 3.43 14.86
N THR A 180 -37.75 2.84 15.36
CA THR A 180 -37.81 1.65 16.22
C THR A 180 -38.61 1.91 17.50
N GLU A 181 -38.50 3.09 18.11
CA GLU A 181 -39.31 3.47 19.27
C GLU A 181 -40.82 3.58 18.96
N VAL A 182 -41.21 4.00 17.75
CA VAL A 182 -42.63 4.14 17.36
C VAL A 182 -43.27 2.78 17.05
N PHE A 183 -42.50 1.81 16.56
CA PHE A 183 -43.01 0.48 16.19
C PHE A 183 -43.01 -0.54 17.35
N ASN A 184 -42.39 -0.22 18.49
CA ASN A 184 -42.43 -1.02 19.72
C ASN A 184 -43.47 -0.46 20.70
#